data_AF-A0AAD7WQ11-F1
#
_entry.id   AF-A0AAD7WQ11-F1
#
_cell.length_a   1.000
_cell.length_b   1.000
_cell.length_c   1.000
_cell.angle_alpha   90.00
_cell.angle_beta   90.00
_cell.angle_gamma   90.00
#
_symmetry.space_group_name_H-M   'P 1'
#
loop_
_entity.id
_entity.type
_entity.pdbx_description
1 polymer ?
#
loop_
_entity_poly.entity_id
_entity_poly.type
_entity_poly.pdbx_seq_one_letter_code
_entity_poly.pdbx_strand_id
1 'polypeptide(L)'
;MRVRLSLVSKPSPRIRHDWKAFSTSPDLQDRYTVEVRNRFRLLDVEEGPNAMYERFVAAHVEATRECVPVMEKTRTSSRSKHLEVVAAHEKVMDAR
;
A
#
# COMPACT_ATOMS: atom_id res chain seq x y z
N MET A 1 42.49 5.58 -9.75
CA MET A 1 41.51 5.10 -8.74
C MET A 1 40.09 5.34 -9.26
N ARG A 2 39.24 4.31 -9.36
CA ARG A 2 37.82 4.46 -9.71
C ARG A 2 37.00 4.43 -8.42
N VAL A 3 36.46 5.58 -8.02
CA VAL A 3 35.56 5.69 -6.87
C VAL A 3 34.18 5.14 -7.27
N ARG A 4 33.70 4.10 -6.59
CA ARG A 4 32.34 3.58 -6.81
C ARG A 4 31.35 4.43 -6.01
N LEU A 5 30.74 5.42 -6.66
CA LEU A 5 29.57 6.14 -6.16
C LEU A 5 28.34 5.23 -6.21
N SER A 6 28.15 4.37 -5.21
CA SER A 6 26.87 3.65 -5.07
C SER A 6 26.49 3.52 -3.61
N LEU A 7 26.03 4.63 -3.04
CA LEU A 7 25.25 4.63 -1.80
C LEU A 7 24.03 5.55 -1.97
N VAL A 8 23.19 5.26 -2.97
CA VAL A 8 21.85 5.85 -3.01
C VAL A 8 20.96 4.94 -2.17
N SER A 9 20.47 5.46 -1.04
CA SER A 9 19.43 4.80 -0.24
C SER A 9 18.29 4.39 -1.14
N LYS A 10 18.01 3.09 -1.23
CA LYS A 10 16.87 2.60 -2.02
C LYS A 10 15.60 3.17 -1.39
N PRO A 11 14.72 3.84 -2.16
CA PRO A 11 13.47 4.36 -1.59
C PRO A 11 12.66 3.19 -1.02
N SER A 12 12.10 3.40 0.17
CA SER A 12 11.22 2.41 0.78
C SER A 12 10.01 2.16 -0.13
N PRO A 13 9.54 0.91 -0.23
CA PRO A 13 8.39 0.61 -1.06
C PRO A 13 7.16 1.37 -0.53
N ARG A 14 6.53 2.19 -1.38
CA ARG A 14 5.26 2.84 -1.03
C ARG A 14 4.19 1.78 -0.82
N ILE A 15 3.52 1.84 0.33
CA ILE A 15 2.34 1.02 0.63
C ILE A 15 1.21 1.54 -0.26
N ARG A 16 0.63 0.66 -1.07
CA ARG A 16 -0.53 0.98 -1.91
C ARG A 16 -1.75 0.35 -1.27
N HIS A 17 -2.72 1.17 -0.89
CA HIS A 17 -3.98 0.71 -0.32
C HIS A 17 -4.98 0.33 -1.42
N ASP A 18 -5.76 -0.72 -1.18
CA ASP A 18 -6.86 -1.12 -2.05
C ASP A 18 -8.14 -0.35 -1.69
N TRP A 19 -8.27 0.83 -2.28
CA TRP A 19 -9.45 1.68 -2.11
C TRP A 19 -10.72 1.06 -2.71
N LYS A 20 -10.61 0.13 -3.66
CA LYS A 20 -11.75 -0.51 -4.30
C LYS A 20 -12.37 -1.56 -3.38
N ALA A 21 -11.53 -2.35 -2.71
CA ALA A 21 -12.00 -3.27 -1.68
C ALA A 21 -12.67 -2.50 -0.52
N PHE A 22 -12.09 -1.37 -0.12
CA PHE A 22 -12.65 -0.50 0.92
C PHE A 22 -14.01 0.10 0.53
N SER A 23 -14.16 0.61 -0.70
CA SER A 23 -15.41 1.21 -1.15
C SER A 23 -16.56 0.19 -1.26
N THR A 24 -16.22 -1.08 -1.47
CA THR A 24 -17.21 -2.16 -1.65
C THR A 24 -17.72 -2.71 -0.32
N SER A 25 -16.99 -2.52 0.78
CA SER A 25 -17.29 -3.12 2.08
C SER A 25 -17.79 -2.08 3.09
N PRO A 26 -19.09 -2.07 3.44
CA PRO A 26 -19.64 -1.11 4.40
C PRO A 26 -19.04 -1.32 5.80
N ASP A 27 -18.81 -2.58 6.20
CA ASP A 27 -18.23 -2.92 7.51
C ASP A 27 -16.82 -2.31 7.72
N LEU A 28 -16.02 -2.23 6.65
CA LEU A 28 -14.69 -1.60 6.73
C LEU A 28 -14.80 -0.07 6.87
N GLN A 29 -15.81 0.54 6.25
CA GLN A 29 -16.07 1.97 6.36
C GLN A 29 -16.55 2.33 7.77
N ASP A 30 -17.42 1.51 8.36
CA ASP A 30 -17.90 1.71 9.74
C ASP A 30 -16.75 1.59 10.74
N ARG A 31 -15.89 0.58 10.62
CA ARG A 31 -14.70 0.45 11.47
C ARG A 31 -13.74 1.62 11.30
N TYR A 32 -13.50 2.02 10.05
CA TYR A 32 -12.62 3.15 9.74
C TYR A 32 -13.13 4.46 10.34
N THR A 33 -14.43 4.75 10.21
CA THR A 33 -15.02 5.98 10.75
C THR A 33 -14.97 6.02 12.27
N VAL A 34 -15.23 4.89 12.93
CA VAL A 34 -15.09 4.77 14.40
C VAL A 34 -13.64 5.01 14.82
N GLU A 35 -12.67 4.39 14.14
CA GLU A 35 -11.25 4.58 14.46
C GLU A 35 -10.77 6.02 14.26
N VAL A 36 -11.13 6.65 13.14
CA VAL A 36 -10.83 8.08 12.91
C VAL A 36 -11.43 8.94 14.02
N ARG A 37 -12.69 8.68 14.39
CA ARG A 37 -13.38 9.46 15.43
C ARG A 37 -12.73 9.25 16.80
N ASN A 38 -12.32 8.03 17.13
CA ASN A 38 -11.66 7.71 18.39
C ASN A 38 -10.31 8.44 18.48
N ARG A 39 -9.48 8.37 17.42
CA ARG A 39 -8.17 9.03 17.37
C ARG A 39 -8.27 10.55 17.37
N PHE A 40 -9.26 11.09 16.65
CA PHE A 40 -9.48 12.53 16.60
C PHE A 40 -10.07 13.09 17.91
N ARG A 41 -11.01 12.38 18.57
CA ARG A 41 -11.60 12.82 19.85
C ARG A 41 -10.63 12.84 21.02
N LEU A 42 -9.56 12.04 20.99
CA LEU A 42 -8.53 12.06 22.04
C LEU A 42 -7.71 13.37 22.07
N LEU A 43 -7.99 14.30 21.15
CA LEU A 43 -7.19 15.51 20.90
C LEU A 43 -7.97 16.82 21.07
N ASP A 44 -9.01 16.84 21.91
CA ASP A 44 -9.69 18.08 22.35
C ASP A 44 -8.77 18.90 23.26
N VAL A 45 -7.77 19.51 22.63
CA VAL A 45 -6.90 20.54 23.18
C VAL A 45 -7.22 21.78 22.37
N GLU A 46 -7.50 22.91 23.03
CA GLU A 46 -7.71 24.18 22.32
C GLU A 46 -6.42 24.55 21.56
N GLU A 47 -6.40 24.21 20.27
CA GLU A 47 -5.32 24.52 19.36
C GLU A 47 -5.84 25.33 18.17
N GLY A 48 -4.97 26.15 17.60
CA GLY A 48 -5.29 26.94 16.42
C GLY A 48 -5.73 26.08 15.22
N PRO A 49 -6.47 26.67 14.27
CA PRO A 49 -7.10 25.94 13.16
C PRO A 49 -6.13 25.09 12.31
N ASN A 50 -4.87 25.49 12.18
CA ASN A 50 -3.85 24.72 11.44
C ASN A 50 -3.48 23.41 12.16
N ALA A 51 -3.31 23.47 13.48
CA ALA A 51 -2.92 22.29 14.25
C ALA A 51 -4.07 21.27 14.37
N MET A 52 -5.32 21.76 14.42
CA MET A 52 -6.51 20.91 14.32
C MET A 52 -6.55 20.14 12.99
N TYR A 53 -6.23 20.80 11.88
CA TYR A 53 -6.17 20.14 10.56
C TYR A 53 -5.04 19.11 10.48
N GLU A 54 -3.85 19.43 10.98
CA GLU A 54 -2.73 18.49 11.00
C GLU A 54 -3.06 17.21 11.79
N ARG A 55 -3.73 17.34 12.94
CA ARG A 55 -4.22 16.21 13.74
C ARG A 55 -5.27 15.39 13.01
N PHE A 56 -6.19 16.06 12.31
CA PHE A 56 -7.19 15.38 11.49
C PHE A 56 -6.55 14.52 10.40
N VAL A 57 -5.54 15.07 9.71
CA VAL A 57 -4.77 14.35 8.69
C VAL A 57 -4.01 13.18 9.33
N ALA A 58 -3.37 13.39 10.48
CA ALA A 58 -2.66 12.34 11.19
C ALA A 58 -3.58 11.17 11.57
N ALA A 59 -4.75 11.47 12.15
CA ALA A 59 -5.75 10.46 12.50
C ALA A 59 -6.21 9.65 11.28
N HIS A 60 -6.40 10.30 10.13
CA HIS A 60 -6.73 9.62 8.87
C HIS A 60 -5.59 8.74 8.37
N VAL A 61 -4.35 9.24 8.40
CA VAL A 61 -3.17 8.46 7.98
C VAL A 61 -2.99 7.22 8.84
N GLU A 62 -3.23 7.32 10.14
CA GLU A 62 -3.15 6.17 11.04
C GLU A 62 -4.30 5.20 10.83
N ALA A 63 -5.54 5.69 10.77
CA ALA A 63 -6.72 4.83 10.55
C ALA A 63 -6.66 4.11 9.20
N THR A 64 -6.13 4.77 8.16
CA THR A 64 -5.96 4.15 6.83
C THR A 64 -4.93 3.04 6.86
N ARG A 65 -3.82 3.20 7.60
CA ARG A 65 -2.81 2.14 7.76
C ARG A 65 -3.36 0.88 8.41
N GLU A 66 -4.34 1.02 9.30
CA GLU A 66 -4.85 -0.09 10.12
C GLU A 66 -6.09 -0.75 9.52
N CYS A 67 -7.02 0.04 8.98
CA CYS A 67 -8.31 -0.46 8.50
C CYS A 67 -8.34 -0.74 7.00
N VAL A 68 -7.50 -0.08 6.19
CA VAL A 68 -7.57 -0.21 4.72
C VAL A 68 -6.63 -1.30 4.23
N PRO A 69 -7.15 -2.36 3.57
CA PRO A 69 -6.33 -3.45 3.05
C PRO A 69 -5.19 -2.94 2.16
N VAL A 70 -4.01 -3.53 2.33
CA VAL A 70 -2.86 -3.25 1.47
C VAL A 70 -2.98 -4.09 0.21
N MET A 71 -2.83 -3.44 -0.94
CA MET A 71 -2.83 -4.10 -2.23
C MET A 71 -1.58 -4.99 -2.32
N GLU A 72 -1.79 -6.30 -2.45
CA GLU A 72 -0.69 -7.23 -2.62
C GLU A 72 0.04 -6.95 -3.94
N LYS A 73 1.38 -6.97 -3.88
CA LYS A 73 2.18 -6.89 -5.10
C LYS A 73 2.05 -8.20 -5.85
N THR A 74 1.15 -8.26 -6.80
CA THR A 74 1.15 -9.37 -7.77
C THR A 74 2.45 -9.30 -8.54
N ARG A 75 3.38 -10.22 -8.29
CA ARG A 75 4.53 -10.47 -9.18
C ARG A 75 3.93 -10.99 -10.48
N THR A 76 3.66 -10.09 -11.43
CA THR A 76 3.39 -10.50 -12.80
C THR A 76 4.68 -11.10 -13.32
N SER A 77 4.78 -12.43 -13.32
CA SER A 77 5.81 -13.10 -14.10
C SER A 77 5.50 -12.75 -15.54
N SER A 78 6.41 -12.02 -16.18
CA SER A 78 6.35 -11.71 -17.60
C SER A 78 6.70 -12.97 -18.39
N ARG A 79 5.97 -14.06 -18.17
CA ARG A 79 5.99 -15.18 -19.10
C ARG A 79 5.20 -14.73 -20.32
N SER A 80 5.84 -14.78 -21.48
CA SER A 80 5.18 -14.51 -22.76
C SER A 80 4.01 -15.47 -22.92
N LYS A 81 2.85 -14.94 -23.31
CA LYS A 81 1.65 -15.75 -23.62
C LYS A 81 1.66 -16.31 -25.04
N HIS A 82 2.73 -16.08 -25.80
CA HIS A 82 2.87 -16.58 -27.17
C HIS A 82 3.04 -18.10 -27.16
N LEU A 83 2.21 -18.78 -27.95
CA LEU A 83 2.09 -20.24 -27.98
C LEU A 83 3.43 -20.93 -28.26
N GLU A 84 4.22 -20.40 -29.19
CA GLU A 84 5.54 -20.96 -29.54
C GLU A 84 6.54 -20.90 -28.39
N VAL A 85 6.52 -19.80 -27.62
CA VAL A 85 7.42 -19.62 -26.48
C VAL A 85 7.01 -20.50 -25.30
N VAL A 86 5.71 -20.72 -25.11
CA VAL A 86 5.17 -21.68 -24.12
C VAL A 86 5.60 -23.11 -24.46
N ALA A 87 5.41 -23.53 -25.72
CA ALA A 87 5.77 -24.87 -26.18
C ALA A 87 7.29 -25.12 -26.11
N ALA A 88 8.11 -24.12 -26.40
CA ALA A 88 9.57 -24.22 -26.25
C ALA A 88 9.97 -24.36 -24.77
N HIS A 89 9.30 -23.64 -23.86
CA HIS A 89 9.57 -23.73 -22.43
C HIS A 89 9.17 -25.10 -21.85
N GLU A 90 8.02 -25.66 -22.25
CA GLU A 90 7.58 -26.99 -21.83
C GLU A 90 8.60 -28.07 -22.23
N LYS A 91 9.06 -28.05 -23.49
CA LYS A 91 10.11 -28.97 -23.97
C LYS A 91 11.41 -28.91 -23.18
N VAL A 92 11.82 -27.73 -22.72
CA VAL A 92 13.04 -27.55 -21.91
C VAL A 92 12.84 -28.03 -20.48
N MET A 93 11.63 -27.92 -19.94
CA MET A 93 11.28 -28.43 -18.61
C MET A 93 11.19 -29.96 -18.57
N ASP A 94 10.62 -30.56 -19.62
CA ASP A 94 10.46 -32.03 -19.72
C ASP A 94 11.79 -32.75 -20.01
N ALA A 95 12.79 -32.04 -20.54
CA ALA A 95 14.12 -32.57 -20.81
C ALA A 95 15.07 -32.55 -19.60
N ARG A 96 14.57 -32.20 -18.40
CA ARG A 96 15.34 -32.00 -17.17
C ARG A 96 14.94 -32.97 -16.08
#